data_AF-A0A3D2JCT3-F1
#
_entry.id   AF-A0A3D2JCT3-F1
#
_cell.length_a   1.000
_cell.length_b   1.000
_cell.length_c   1.000
_cell.angle_alpha   90.00
_cell.angle_beta   90.00
_cell.angle_gamma   90.00
#
_symmetry.space_group_name_H-M   'P 1'
#
loop_
_entity.id
_entity.type
_entity.pdbx_description
1 polymer ?
#
loop_
_entity_poly.entity_id
_entity_poly.type
_entity_poly.pdbx_seq_one_letter_code
_entity_poly.pdbx_strand_id
1 'polypeptide(L)' 'SEDMREILRQPKRELAVNFPVRLDNGRIKTFTGYRVQHNVNRGPAKGGIR' A
#
# COMPACT_ATOMS: atom_id res chain seq x y z
N SER A 1 1.01 -27.68 6.44
CA SER A 1 1.56 -26.91 7.57
C SER A 1 0.59 -25.78 7.87
N GLU A 2 0.14 -25.70 9.11
CA GLU A 2 -0.71 -24.64 9.65
C GLU A 2 -0.01 -23.27 9.53
N ASP A 3 1.30 -23.25 9.78
CA ASP A 3 2.18 -22.07 9.70
C ASP A 3 2.16 -21.40 8.32
N MET A 4 2.17 -22.20 7.25
CA MET A 4 2.08 -21.66 5.90
C MET A 4 0.75 -20.92 5.68
N ARG A 5 -0.35 -21.42 6.26
CA ARG A 5 -1.65 -20.74 6.17
C ARG A 5 -1.69 -19.47 7.00
N GLU A 6 -0.95 -19.40 8.10
CA GLU A 6 -0.79 -18.15 8.87
C GLU A 6 -0.04 -17.09 8.07
N ILE A 7 1.10 -17.47 7.49
CA ILE A 7 1.93 -16.55 6.68
C ILE A 7 1.14 -16.01 5.49
N LEU A 8 0.42 -16.88 4.77
CA LEU A 8 -0.34 -16.47 3.57
C LEU A 8 -1.59 -15.66 3.89
N ARG A 9 -2.06 -15.62 5.13
CA ARG A 9 -3.19 -14.76 5.52
C ARG A 9 -2.77 -13.30 5.66
N GLN A 10 -1.56 -13.04 6.13
CA GLN A 10 -1.08 -11.69 6.41
C GLN A 10 -0.44 -11.03 5.17
N PRO A 11 -0.63 -9.72 4.98
CA PRO A 11 0.07 -9.01 3.92
C PRO A 11 1.56 -8.90 4.22
N LYS A 12 2.38 -9.06 3.18
CA LYS A 12 3.84 -8.95 3.30
C LYS A 12 4.32 -7.53 3.60
N ARG A 13 3.63 -6.51 3.09
CA ARG A 13 4.00 -5.09 3.28
C ARG A 13 2.79 -4.18 3.18
N GLU A 14 2.72 -3.21 4.10
CA GLU A 14 1.79 -2.10 4.07
C GLU A 14 2.58 -0.79 4.17
N LEU A 15 2.35 0.12 3.22
CA LEU A 15 2.95 1.45 3.23
C LEU A 15 1.84 2.48 3.39
N ALA A 16 1.90 3.26 4.47
CA ALA A 16 1.08 4.45 4.68
C ALA A 16 1.97 5.69 4.56
N VAL A 17 1.54 6.67 3.77
CA VAL A 17 2.28 7.91 3.55
C VAL A 17 1.36 9.11 3.76
N ASN A 18 1.92 10.19 4.29
CA ASN A 18 1.29 11.50 4.31
C ASN A 18 2.15 12.44 3.47
N PHE A 19 1.59 13.02 2.41
CA PHE A 19 2.35 13.87 1.50
C PHE A 19 1.59 15.17 1.19
N PRO A 20 2.28 16.33 1.17
CA PRO A 20 1.67 17.59 0.79
C PRO A 20 1.54 17.72 -0.73
N VAL A 21 0.44 18.29 -1.19
CA VAL A 21 0.22 18.67 -2.58
C VAL A 21 -0.20 20.14 -2.63
N ARG A 22 0.41 20.92 -3.53
CA ARG A 22 -0.04 22.27 -3.84
C ARG A 22 -1.19 22.17 -4.84
N LEU A 23 -2.37 22.65 -4.43
CA LEU A 23 -3.57 22.70 -5.25
C LEU A 23 -3.51 23.87 -6.24
N ASP A 24 -4.41 23.86 -7.23
CA ASP A 24 -4.45 24.88 -8.30
C ASP A 24 -4.65 26.30 -7.76
N ASN A 25 -5.36 26.46 -6.63
CA ASN A 25 -5.54 27.73 -5.95
C ASN A 25 -4.34 28.17 -5.08
N GLY A 26 -3.21 27.48 -5.17
CA GLY A 26 -1.98 27.77 -4.43
C GLY A 26 -1.96 27.26 -2.98
N ARG A 27 -3.07 26.73 -2.44
CA ARG A 27 -3.10 26.17 -1.07
C ARG A 27 -2.38 24.82 -1.03
N ILE A 28 -1.67 24.55 0.07
CA ILE A 28 -1.10 23.23 0.35
C ILE A 28 -2.13 22.40 1.12
N LYS A 29 -2.35 21.16 0.68
CA LYS A 29 -3.17 20.16 1.37
C LYS A 29 -2.39 18.86 1.51
N THR A 30 -2.38 18.29 2.71
CA THR A 30 -1.80 16.96 2.96
C THR A 30 -2.81 15.87 2.61
N PHE A 31 -2.35 14.83 1.92
CA PHE A 31 -3.13 13.65 1.60
C PHE A 31 -2.49 12.42 2.22
N THR A 32 -3.33 11.46 2.60
CA THR A 32 -2.89 10.15 3.08
C THR A 32 -3.05 9.13 1.95
N GLY A 33 -1.98 8.42 1.64
CA GLY A 33 -1.97 7.37 0.63
C GLY A 33 -1.59 6.02 1.23
N TYR A 34 -2.11 4.95 0.63
CA TYR A 34 -1.83 3.57 1.05
C TYR A 34 -1.38 2.70 -0.13
N ARG A 35 -0.40 1.84 0.10
CA ARG A 35 -0.03 0.77 -0.83
C ARG A 35 0.23 -0.52 -0.06
N VAL A 36 -0.60 -1.53 -0.31
CA VAL A 36 -0.48 -2.86 0.30
C VAL A 36 0.01 -3.85 -0.76
N GLN A 37 1.02 -4.64 -0.39
CA GLN A 37 1.53 -5.76 -1.18
C GLN A 37 1.31 -7.03 -0.35
N HIS A 38 0.24 -7.76 -0.66
CA HIS A 38 -0.14 -8.93 0.12
C HIS A 38 0.83 -10.10 -0.07
N ASN A 39 1.12 -10.47 -1.32
CA ASN A 39 2.07 -11.54 -1.64
C ASN A 39 2.87 -11.21 -2.92
N VAL A 40 4.14 -11.62 -2.95
CA VAL A 40 5.06 -11.45 -4.10
C VAL A 40 5.80 -12.73 -4.48
N ASN A 41 5.39 -13.88 -3.93
CA ASN A 41 6.10 -15.15 -4.14
C ASN A 41 6.02 -15.63 -5.59
N ARG A 42 5.00 -15.18 -6.34
CA ARG A 42 4.82 -15.47 -7.76
C ARG A 42 5.41 -14.38 -8.69
N GLY A 43 6.11 -13.39 -8.13
CA GLY A 43 6.65 -12.25 -8.88
C GLY A 43 6.09 -10.90 -8.40
N PRO A 44 6.21 -9.85 -9.23
CA PRO A 44 5.82 -8.49 -8.86
C PRO A 44 4.37 -8.37 -8.38
N ALA A 45 4.14 -7.56 -7.35
CA ALA A 45 2.79 -7.29 -6.85
C ALA A 45 1.95 -6.59 -7.93
N LYS A 46 0.70 -7.05 -8.11
CA LYS A 46 -0.25 -6.45 -9.05
C LYS A 46 -1.53 -6.00 -8.33
N GLY A 47 -1.95 -4.77 -8.60
CA GLY A 47 -3.16 -4.17 -8.02
C GLY A 47 -3.32 -2.71 -8.43
N GLY A 48 -4.56 -2.26 -8.56
CA GLY A 48 -4.92 -0.88 -8.92
C GLY A 48 -4.63 0.14 -7.81
N ILE A 49 -4.96 1.41 -8.06
CA ILE A 49 -4.90 2.52 -7.11
C ILE A 49 -6.33 3.04 -6.93
N ARG A 50 -6.65 3.51 -5.73
CA ARG A 50 -7.92 4.14 -5.38
C ARG A 50 -7.65 5.38 -4.53
#